data_AF-A0A662DI76-F1
#
_entry.id   AF-A0A662DI76-F1
#
_cell.length_a   1.000
_cell.length_b   1.000
_cell.length_c   1.000
_cell.angle_alpha   90.00
_cell.angle_beta   90.00
_cell.angle_gamma   90.00
#
_symmetry.space_group_name_H-M   'P 1'
#
loop_
_entity.id
_entity.type
_entity.pdbx_description
1 polymer ?
#
loop_
_entity_poly.entity_id
_entity_poly.type
_entity_poly.pdbx_seq_one_letter_code
_entity_poly.pdbx_strand_id
1 'polypeptide(L)' 'MAGIMESEVELIGAYVDAAAHTTFLILDATSAGQIEEALAPVIDIGWAETRPVVDFAEVLNRVTEGG' A
#
# COMPACT_ATOMS: atom_id res chain seq x y z
N MET A 1 -13.78 -0.26 1.10
CA MET A 1 -13.17 -0.63 2.40
C MET A 1 -13.61 -2.01 2.88
N ALA A 2 -14.81 -2.51 2.55
CA ALA A 2 -15.26 -3.85 2.96
C ALA A 2 -14.26 -4.99 2.63
N GLY A 3 -13.66 -4.98 1.43
CA GLY A 3 -12.68 -6.01 1.03
C GLY A 3 -11.35 -6.02 1.80
N ILE A 4 -10.93 -4.90 2.40
CA ILE A 4 -9.74 -4.86 3.27
C ILE A 4 -10.07 -5.49 4.63
N MET A 5 -11.29 -5.29 5.13
CA MET A 5 -11.71 -5.82 6.44
C MET A 5 -11.89 -7.35 6.45
N GLU A 6 -11.97 -7.98 5.28
CA GLU A 6 -12.14 -9.43 5.10
C GLU A 6 -10.89 -10.12 4.54
N SER A 7 -9.82 -9.35 4.29
CA SER A 7 -8.55 -9.83 3.72
C SER A 7 -7.45 -9.92 4.80
N GLU A 8 -6.38 -10.66 4.49
CA GLU A 8 -5.14 -10.67 5.29
C GLU A 8 -4.32 -9.37 5.13
N VAL A 9 -4.79 -8.42 4.33
CA VAL A 9 -4.17 -7.11 4.13
C VAL A 9 -4.54 -6.17 5.27
N GLU A 10 -3.53 -5.56 5.90
CA GLU A 10 -3.72 -4.58 6.96
C GLU A 10 -3.60 -3.14 6.42
N LEU A 11 -4.55 -2.27 6.77
CA LEU A 11 -4.45 -0.83 6.48
C LEU A 11 -3.62 -0.12 7.55
N ILE A 12 -2.40 0.24 7.19
CA ILE A 12 -1.46 0.96 8.08
C ILE A 12 -1.76 2.46 8.09
N GLY A 13 -2.20 3.00 6.96
CA GLY A 13 -2.50 4.43 6.86
C GLY A 13 -3.21 4.80 5.57
N ALA A 14 -3.89 5.94 5.59
CA ALA A 14 -4.55 6.51 4.43
C ALA A 14 -4.33 8.02 4.39
N TYR A 15 -4.05 8.53 3.20
CA TYR A 15 -3.89 9.96 2.94
C TYR A 15 -4.66 10.34 1.67
N VAL A 16 -5.27 11.52 1.67
CA VAL A 16 -6.04 12.02 0.53
C VAL A 16 -5.49 13.38 0.12
N ASP A 17 -5.09 13.48 -1.14
CA ASP A 17 -4.87 14.76 -1.82
C ASP A 17 -6.14 15.13 -2.59
N ALA A 18 -6.98 15.96 -1.97
CA ALA A 18 -8.26 16.36 -2.53
C ALA A 18 -8.09 17.22 -3.80
N ALA A 19 -7.05 18.06 -3.87
CA ALA A 19 -6.82 18.91 -5.04
C ALA A 19 -6.41 18.06 -6.26
N ALA A 20 -5.57 17.04 -6.03
CA ALA A 20 -5.17 16.07 -7.04
C ALA A 20 -6.18 14.94 -7.26
N HIS A 21 -7.30 14.91 -6.53
CA HIS A 21 -8.29 13.82 -6.55
C HIS A 21 -7.65 12.43 -6.38
N THR A 22 -6.60 12.34 -5.56
CA THR A 22 -5.78 11.13 -5.40
C THR A 22 -5.85 10.63 -3.97
N THR A 23 -6.07 9.32 -3.81
CA THR A 23 -6.01 8.65 -2.51
C THR A 23 -4.80 7.73 -2.46
N PHE A 24 -4.05 7.83 -1.37
CA PHE A 24 -2.90 6.98 -1.08
C PHE A 24 -3.25 6.07 0.09
N LEU A 25 -3.09 4.77 -0.11
CA LEU A 25 -3.28 3.75 0.92
C LEU A 25 -1.93 3.11 1.20
N ILE A 26 -1.58 3.01 2.47
CA ILE A 26 -0.40 2.27 2.94
C ILE A 26 -0.92 0.96 3.52
N LEU A 27 -0.57 -0.13 2.86
CA LEU A 27 -1.07 -1.46 3.17
C LEU A 27 0.11 -2.35 3.53
N ASP A 28 -0.03 -3.13 4.60
CA ASP A 28 0.84 -4.25 4.88
C ASP A 28 0.23 -5.51 4.27
N ALA A 29 1.00 -6.19 3.44
CA ALA A 29 0.60 -7.35 2.67
C ALA A 29 1.82 -8.18 2.27
N THR A 30 1.63 -9.49 2.11
CA THR A 30 2.71 -10.39 1.71
C THR A 30 2.97 -10.38 0.20
N SER A 31 2.04 -9.85 -0.61
CA SER A 31 2.19 -9.73 -2.05
C SER A 31 1.28 -8.64 -2.65
N ALA A 32 1.64 -8.15 -3.85
CA ALA A 32 0.81 -7.20 -4.60
C ALA A 32 -0.55 -7.80 -5.04
N GLY A 33 -0.61 -9.11 -5.30
CA GLY A 33 -1.86 -9.78 -5.68
C GLY A 33 -2.92 -9.74 -4.59
N GLN A 34 -2.52 -9.85 -3.31
CA GLN A 34 -3.43 -9.69 -2.17
C GLN A 34 -4.03 -8.28 -2.11
N ILE A 35 -3.25 -7.26 -2.48
CA ILE A 35 -3.72 -5.87 -2.52
C ILE A 35 -4.79 -5.70 -3.61
N GLU A 36 -4.56 -6.27 -4.79
CA GLU A 36 -5.53 -6.21 -5.90
C GLU A 36 -6.85 -6.91 -5.53
N GLU A 37 -6.79 -8.07 -4.88
CA GLU A 37 -7.96 -8.81 -4.43
C GLU A 37 -8.72 -8.06 -3.32
N ALA A 38 -8.03 -7.52 -2.33
CA ALA A 38 -8.63 -6.77 -1.23
C ALA A 38 -9.30 -5.45 -1.68
N LEU A 39 -8.81 -4.87 -2.78
CA LEU A 39 -9.27 -3.57 -3.29
C LEU A 39 -10.21 -3.68 -4.49
N ALA A 40 -10.40 -4.85 -5.08
CA ALA A 40 -11.48 -5.09 -6.05
C ALA A 40 -12.83 -5.14 -5.31
N PRO A 41 -13.92 -4.46 -5.75
CA PRO A 41 -14.09 -3.61 -6.93
C PRO A 41 -13.91 -2.10 -6.66
N VAL A 42 -13.34 -1.69 -5.51
CA VAL A 42 -13.16 -0.25 -5.17
C VAL A 42 -12.29 0.48 -6.21
N ILE A 43 -11.34 -0.23 -6.82
CA ILE A 43 -10.44 0.29 -7.86
C ILE A 43 -11.07 0.35 -9.27
N ASP A 44 -12.31 -0.08 -9.46
CA ASP A 44 -12.94 -0.13 -10.80
C ASP A 44 -13.25 1.26 -11.39
N ILE A 45 -13.02 2.33 -10.62
CA ILE A 45 -13.25 3.73 -11.03
C ILE A 45 -11.95 4.52 -10.89
N GLY A 46 -11.01 4.32 -11.83
CA GLY A 46 -9.79 5.13 -11.92
C GLY A 46 -8.53 4.35 -12.30
N TRP A 47 -7.38 4.98 -12.08
CA TRP A 47 -6.07 4.34 -12.21
C TRP A 47 -5.51 4.11 -10.81
N ALA A 48 -5.18 2.87 -10.47
CA ALA A 48 -4.47 2.53 -9.24
C ALA A 48 -3.10 1.96 -9.59
N GLU A 49 -2.10 2.34 -8.79
CA GLU A 49 -0.73 1.83 -8.92
C GLU A 49 -0.29 1.26 -7.58
N THR A 50 0.12 -0.02 -7.58
CA THR A 50 0.70 -0.67 -6.40
C THR A 50 2.21 -0.54 -6.45
N ARG A 51 2.79 0.13 -5.45
CA ARG A 51 4.25 0.31 -5.34
C ARG A 51 4.75 -0.30 -4.03
N PRO A 52 5.71 -1.24 -4.06
CA PRO A 52 6.30 -1.77 -2.85
C PRO A 52 7.08 -0.67 -2.12
N VAL A 53 6.89 -0.58 -0.81
CA VAL A 53 7.63 0.30 0.08
C VAL A 53 8.45 -0.56 1.01
N VAL A 54 9.71 -0.20 1.22
CA VAL A 54 10.64 -0.89 2.12
C VAL A 54 10.84 -0.08 3.39
N ASP A 55 11.11 -0.76 4.51
CA ASP A 55 11.43 -0.09 5.77
C ASP A 55 12.70 0.75 5.59
N PHE A 56 12.56 2.06 5.77
CA PHE A 56 13.67 2.99 5.65
C PHE A 56 14.80 2.70 6.66
N ALA A 57 14.46 2.25 7.88
CA ALA A 57 15.45 1.86 8.87
C ALA A 57 16.25 0.64 8.42
N GLU A 58 15.60 -0.34 7.79
CA GLU A 58 16.26 -1.50 7.20
C GLU A 58 17.20 -1.08 6.05
N VAL A 59 16.75 -0.16 5.18
CA VAL A 59 17.60 0.39 4.11
C VAL A 59 18.82 1.10 4.70
N LEU A 60 18.63 1.94 5.71
CA LEU A 60 19.73 2.63 6.38
C LEU A 60 20.73 1.65 7.00
N ASN A 61 20.26 0.63 7.72
CA ASN A 61 21.13 -0.37 8.33
C ASN A 61 21.98 -1.12 7.28
N ARG A 62 21.38 -1.52 6.15
CA ARG A 62 22.13 -2.16 5.04
C ARG A 62 23.21 -1.25 4.47
N VAL A 63 22.94 0.05 4.38
CA VAL A 63 23.91 1.04 3.88
C VAL A 63 25.02 1.30 4.90
N THR A 64 24.72 1.30 6.21
CA THR A 64 25.70 1.59 7.26
C THR A 64 26.54 0.40 7.70
N GLU A 65 26.00 -0.83 7.63
CA GLU A 65 26.73 -2.06 7.99
C GLU A 65 27.53 -2.64 6.81
N GLY A 66 27.23 -2.22 5.57
CA GLY A 66 27.97 -2.61 4.36
C GLY A 66 29.11 -1.66 3.96
N GLY A 67 29.48 -0.70 4.82
CA GLY A 67 30.50 0.33 4.58
C GLY A 67 31.80 0.11 5.36
#